data_AF-A0A6P3WEH4-F1
#
_entry.id   AF-A0A6P3WEH4-F1
#
_cell.length_a   1.000
_cell.length_b   1.000
_cell.length_c   1.000
_cell.angle_alpha   90.00
_cell.angle_beta   90.00
_cell.angle_gamma   90.00
#
_symmetry.space_group_name_H-M   'P 1'
#
loop_
_entity.id
_entity.type
_entity.pdbx_description
1 polymer ?
#
loop_
_entity_poly.entity_id
_entity_poly.type
_entity_poly.pdbx_seq_one_letter_code
_entity_poly.pdbx_strand_id
1 'polypeptide(L)'
;MKTRKQTLQEIRSSRPATRSQGLVEAVSSGIKAPARRRVSHAGTTSQSAKTPNGSKGQTRKRTRKTKSGREEPGIMRDLRAALRWMRSNNQRFRGQVTEPSVLQMVEEDQQEALKTALESDYPEAKDPFLFIFQFREDMDAFVDACADDQGLQISCMFLETVS
;
A
#
# COMPACT_ATOMS: atom_id res chain seq x y z
N MET A 1 -4.36 20.65 64.18
CA MET A 1 -4.89 21.60 63.16
C MET A 1 -3.82 21.83 62.09
N LYS A 2 -4.15 22.52 60.98
CA LYS A 2 -3.38 22.55 59.72
C LYS A 2 -1.99 23.21 59.84
N THR A 3 -0.99 22.61 59.18
CA THR A 3 0.13 23.36 58.59
C THR A 3 0.37 22.84 57.17
N ARG A 4 0.52 23.77 56.20
CA ARG A 4 0.44 23.48 54.76
C ARG A 4 1.76 22.91 54.21
N LYS A 5 1.64 21.92 53.31
CA LYS A 5 2.73 21.53 52.41
C LYS A 5 2.96 22.63 51.36
N GLN A 6 4.22 22.99 51.14
CA GLN A 6 4.66 23.54 49.86
C GLN A 6 4.72 22.41 48.81
N THR A 7 4.47 22.75 47.55
CA THR A 7 5.41 22.59 46.42
C THR A 7 4.72 23.11 45.16
N LEU A 8 5.48 23.76 44.28
CA LEU A 8 4.96 24.46 43.10
C LEU A 8 4.28 23.51 42.11
N GLN A 9 3.15 23.95 41.54
CA GLN A 9 2.58 23.36 40.32
C GLN A 9 2.85 24.28 39.12
N GLU A 10 3.55 23.69 38.16
CA GLU A 10 3.50 23.92 36.71
C GLU A 10 3.32 25.33 36.14
N ILE A 11 4.41 25.79 35.56
CA ILE A 11 4.49 26.77 34.47
C ILE A 11 3.54 26.33 33.35
N ARG A 12 2.44 27.06 33.13
CA ARG A 12 1.58 26.88 31.96
C ARG A 12 2.27 27.45 30.72
N SER A 13 2.89 26.58 29.93
CA SER A 13 3.53 26.92 28.67
C SER A 13 2.56 27.63 27.71
N SER A 14 2.97 28.80 27.23
CA SER A 14 2.35 29.51 26.11
C SER A 14 2.29 28.62 24.86
N ARG A 15 1.11 28.46 24.28
CA ARG A 15 0.94 27.98 22.90
C ARG A 15 0.60 29.17 21.98
N PRO A 16 1.50 29.65 21.13
CA PRO A 16 1.11 30.42 19.95
C PRO A 16 0.51 29.48 18.90
N ALA A 17 -0.55 29.92 18.23
CA ALA A 17 -1.16 29.20 17.11
C ALA A 17 -0.68 29.79 15.77
N THR A 18 -0.01 28.98 14.96
CA THR A 18 0.35 29.24 13.56
C THR A 18 -0.03 27.97 12.78
N ARG A 19 -1.09 27.94 11.96
CA ARG A 19 -1.29 28.60 10.65
C ARG A 19 -0.11 28.44 9.69
N SER A 20 -0.23 27.47 8.79
CA SER A 20 0.21 27.44 7.36
C SER A 20 -0.29 26.09 6.80
N GLN A 21 -1.27 26.05 5.88
CA GLN A 21 -1.13 26.19 4.42
C GLN A 21 -0.12 25.23 3.78
N GLY A 22 -0.59 24.35 2.89
CA GLY A 22 0.29 23.44 2.13
C GLY A 22 -0.34 22.24 1.42
N LEU A 23 -1.62 22.29 1.00
CA LEU A 23 -2.17 21.22 0.13
C LEU A 23 -1.59 21.39 -1.28
N VAL A 24 -0.61 20.57 -1.64
CA VAL A 24 -0.12 20.45 -3.02
C VAL A 24 -0.90 19.37 -3.76
N GLU A 25 -1.95 19.77 -4.47
CA GLU A 25 -2.59 18.89 -5.45
C GLU A 25 -1.61 18.60 -6.59
N ALA A 26 -1.30 17.32 -6.81
CA ALA A 26 -0.43 16.90 -7.89
C ALA A 26 -1.11 17.13 -9.25
N VAL A 27 -0.49 17.95 -10.09
CA VAL A 27 -1.03 18.34 -11.40
C VAL A 27 -1.12 17.13 -12.35
N SER A 28 -2.35 16.68 -12.63
CA SER A 28 -2.60 15.73 -13.72
C SER A 28 -2.54 16.46 -15.07
N SER A 29 -1.32 16.68 -15.55
CA SER A 29 -1.05 17.30 -16.85
C SER A 29 -1.67 16.51 -17.99
N GLY A 30 -2.56 17.15 -18.75
CA GLY A 30 -3.26 16.52 -19.87
C GLY A 30 -2.31 16.12 -21.01
N ILE A 31 -2.26 14.82 -21.32
CA ILE A 31 -1.50 14.32 -22.47
C ILE A 31 -2.36 14.44 -23.73
N LYS A 32 -2.07 15.48 -24.52
CA LYS A 32 -2.72 15.81 -25.79
C LYS A 32 -2.36 14.78 -26.86
N ALA A 33 -3.30 13.91 -27.25
CA ALA A 33 -3.09 12.94 -28.31
C ALA A 33 -2.82 13.62 -29.67
N PRO A 34 -1.74 13.28 -30.40
CA PRO A 34 -1.47 13.87 -31.71
C PRO A 34 -2.28 13.18 -32.81
N ALA A 35 -3.12 13.96 -33.51
CA ALA A 35 -3.77 13.52 -34.73
C ALA A 35 -2.74 13.29 -35.85
N ARG A 36 -2.72 12.10 -36.46
CA ARG A 36 -2.03 11.86 -37.74
C ARG A 36 -3.03 11.68 -38.86
N ARG A 37 -2.82 12.44 -39.94
CA ARG A 37 -3.68 12.54 -41.12
C ARG A 37 -3.63 11.26 -41.95
N ARG A 38 -4.78 10.91 -42.54
CA ARG A 38 -4.90 9.92 -43.62
C ARG A 38 -4.08 10.36 -44.83
N VAL A 39 -3.51 9.40 -45.54
CA VAL A 39 -3.41 9.45 -47.01
C VAL A 39 -3.79 8.06 -47.54
N SER A 40 -4.72 8.01 -48.49
CA SER A 40 -5.00 6.85 -49.35
C SER A 40 -3.88 6.74 -50.41
N HIS A 41 -3.72 5.76 -51.30
CA HIS A 41 -4.55 4.69 -51.86
C HIS A 41 -3.61 3.45 -52.04
N ALA A 42 -4.01 2.26 -52.51
CA ALA A 42 -5.27 1.74 -53.06
C ALA A 42 -5.40 0.25 -52.58
N GLY A 43 -6.27 -0.64 -53.07
CA GLY A 43 -7.29 -0.58 -54.12
C GLY A 43 -7.34 -1.85 -54.97
N THR A 44 -7.77 -2.98 -54.40
CA THR A 44 -8.22 -4.16 -55.18
C THR A 44 -9.59 -4.60 -54.66
N THR A 45 -10.53 -4.68 -55.60
CA THR A 45 -11.95 -5.00 -55.43
C THR A 45 -12.21 -6.40 -54.89
N SER A 46 -13.10 -6.53 -53.92
CA SER A 46 -14.31 -7.37 -54.06
C SER A 46 -15.39 -6.98 -53.04
N GLN A 47 -16.64 -7.09 -53.48
CA GLN A 47 -17.82 -6.55 -52.81
C GLN A 47 -18.55 -7.65 -52.03
N SER A 48 -19.09 -7.32 -50.85
CA SER A 48 -20.53 -7.46 -50.58
C SER A 48 -20.84 -6.92 -49.17
N ALA A 49 -22.01 -6.33 -48.99
CA ALA A 49 -22.40 -5.64 -47.77
C ALA A 49 -23.67 -6.24 -47.15
N LYS A 50 -23.72 -6.33 -45.82
CA LYS A 50 -24.82 -5.75 -45.01
C LYS A 50 -24.54 -5.73 -43.51
N THR A 51 -25.03 -4.66 -42.90
CA THR A 51 -24.98 -4.25 -41.48
C THR A 51 -26.31 -4.61 -40.78
N PRO A 52 -26.65 -4.08 -39.58
CA PRO A 52 -25.93 -4.06 -38.31
C PRO A 52 -26.79 -4.54 -37.11
N ASN A 53 -26.15 -4.90 -36.00
CA ASN A 53 -26.61 -4.72 -34.60
C ASN A 53 -25.50 -5.27 -33.69
N GLY A 54 -25.27 -4.84 -32.46
CA GLY A 54 -25.99 -3.85 -31.65
C GLY A 54 -25.49 -4.01 -30.20
N SER A 55 -25.20 -2.90 -29.54
CA SER A 55 -24.73 -2.74 -28.15
C SER A 55 -24.91 -3.93 -27.18
N LYS A 56 -23.83 -4.28 -26.47
CA LYS A 56 -23.71 -4.04 -25.00
C LYS A 56 -22.35 -4.48 -24.46
N GLY A 57 -21.75 -3.64 -23.62
CA GLY A 57 -20.58 -4.01 -22.85
C GLY A 57 -20.90 -5.10 -21.84
N GLN A 58 -19.94 -5.98 -21.56
CA GLN A 58 -20.04 -6.94 -20.48
C GLN A 58 -18.77 -6.88 -19.63
N THR A 59 -18.74 -5.89 -18.75
CA THR A 59 -17.84 -5.85 -17.60
C THR A 59 -18.01 -7.16 -16.83
N ARG A 60 -17.09 -8.11 -17.05
CA ARG A 60 -17.11 -9.41 -16.37
C ARG A 60 -16.69 -9.22 -14.91
N LYS A 61 -17.61 -8.71 -14.10
CA LYS A 61 -17.59 -8.85 -12.65
C LYS A 61 -17.49 -10.34 -12.32
N ARG A 62 -16.28 -10.81 -12.01
CA ARG A 62 -16.03 -12.19 -11.54
C ARG A 62 -16.45 -12.29 -10.07
N THR A 63 -17.75 -12.23 -9.80
CA THR A 63 -18.30 -12.76 -8.56
C THR A 63 -18.26 -14.29 -8.64
N ARG A 64 -17.27 -14.91 -8.00
CA ARG A 64 -17.37 -16.32 -7.59
C ARG A 64 -17.74 -16.35 -6.12
N LYS A 65 -18.77 -17.12 -5.82
CA LYS A 65 -19.44 -17.20 -4.52
C LYS A 65 -18.94 -18.44 -3.78
N THR A 66 -18.38 -18.22 -2.60
CA THR A 66 -18.24 -19.15 -1.45
C THR A 66 -17.75 -20.58 -1.69
N LYS A 67 -16.63 -20.95 -1.05
CA LYS A 67 -16.41 -22.32 -0.56
C LYS A 67 -15.84 -22.25 0.85
N SER A 68 -16.45 -22.97 1.80
CA SER A 68 -16.09 -22.92 3.23
C SER A 68 -14.81 -23.71 3.54
N GLY A 69 -13.67 -23.12 3.20
CA GLY A 69 -12.43 -23.27 3.97
C GLY A 69 -12.05 -21.88 4.51
N ARG A 70 -11.15 -21.77 5.50
CA ARG A 70 -10.60 -20.47 5.90
C ARG A 70 -9.84 -19.88 4.72
N GLU A 71 -10.48 -19.00 3.95
CA GLU A 71 -9.78 -18.20 2.93
C GLU A 71 -8.84 -17.25 3.68
N GLU A 72 -7.54 -17.43 3.45
CA GLU A 72 -6.51 -16.60 4.07
C GLU A 72 -6.76 -15.12 3.72
N PRO A 73 -6.82 -14.21 4.71
CA PRO A 73 -6.99 -12.78 4.47
C PRO A 73 -5.94 -12.26 3.48
N GLY A 74 -6.38 -11.44 2.52
CA GLY A 74 -5.52 -10.99 1.41
C GLY A 74 -4.20 -10.38 1.86
N ILE A 75 -4.23 -9.62 2.96
CA ILE A 75 -3.04 -9.04 3.61
C ILE A 75 -2.05 -10.13 4.02
N MET A 76 -2.49 -11.20 4.70
CA MET A 76 -1.60 -12.28 5.15
C MET A 76 -0.97 -13.03 3.97
N ARG A 77 -1.77 -13.29 2.91
CA ARG A 77 -1.29 -13.93 1.68
C ARG A 77 -0.19 -13.09 1.04
N ASP A 78 -0.40 -11.79 0.93
CA ASP A 78 0.53 -10.85 0.29
C ASP A 78 1.79 -10.67 1.14
N LEU A 79 1.63 -10.61 2.47
CA LEU A 79 2.73 -10.56 3.43
C LEU A 79 3.63 -11.80 3.34
N ARG A 80 3.04 -13.01 3.21
CA ARG A 80 3.78 -14.27 3.02
C ARG A 80 4.44 -14.37 1.63
N ALA A 81 3.84 -13.78 0.59
CA ALA A 81 4.45 -13.67 -0.73
C ALA A 81 5.66 -12.74 -0.71
N ALA A 82 5.52 -11.55 -0.13
CA ALA A 82 6.59 -10.57 0.03
C ALA A 82 7.73 -11.10 0.90
N LEU A 83 7.42 -11.79 2.00
CA LEU A 83 8.42 -12.45 2.85
C LEU A 83 9.23 -13.50 2.07
N ARG A 84 8.56 -14.30 1.24
CA ARG A 84 9.23 -15.29 0.38
C ARG A 84 10.17 -14.60 -0.60
N TRP A 85 9.73 -13.52 -1.24
CA TRP A 85 10.56 -12.73 -2.14
C TRP A 85 11.77 -12.14 -1.42
N MET A 86 11.58 -11.52 -0.25
CA MET A 86 12.64 -10.97 0.61
C MET A 86 13.69 -12.03 0.92
N ARG A 87 13.27 -13.19 1.45
CA ARG A 87 14.20 -14.29 1.78
C ARG A 87 14.95 -14.83 0.56
N SER A 88 14.31 -14.92 -0.60
CA SER A 88 14.96 -15.33 -1.85
C SER A 88 15.96 -14.29 -2.40
N ASN A 89 15.77 -13.01 -2.06
CA ASN A 89 16.61 -11.89 -2.53
C ASN A 89 17.50 -11.33 -1.42
N ASN A 90 17.61 -11.99 -0.26
CA ASN A 90 18.21 -11.44 0.96
C ASN A 90 19.64 -10.90 0.74
N GLN A 91 20.44 -11.57 -0.09
CA GLN A 91 21.81 -11.14 -0.46
C GLN A 91 21.89 -9.83 -1.27
N ARG A 92 20.76 -9.24 -1.69
CA ARG A 92 20.71 -7.94 -2.37
C ARG A 92 20.60 -6.77 -1.40
N PHE A 93 20.12 -7.01 -0.18
CA PHE A 93 20.03 -5.97 0.83
C PHE A 93 21.39 -5.71 1.46
N ARG A 94 21.67 -4.45 1.78
CA ARG A 94 22.90 -4.03 2.46
C ARG A 94 22.81 -4.19 3.96
N GLY A 95 21.61 -4.01 4.51
CA GLY A 95 21.34 -4.04 5.93
C GLY A 95 20.38 -5.15 6.35
N GLN A 96 20.07 -5.17 7.64
CA GLN A 96 19.10 -6.12 8.18
C GLN A 96 17.67 -5.71 7.83
N VAL A 97 16.81 -6.73 7.67
CA VAL A 97 15.36 -6.58 7.46
C VAL A 97 14.65 -7.36 8.56
N THR A 98 13.89 -6.67 9.40
CA THR A 98 13.01 -7.29 10.39
C THR A 98 11.74 -7.77 9.71
N GLU A 99 11.39 -9.03 9.94
CA GLU A 99 10.18 -9.64 9.40
C GLU A 99 8.93 -9.25 10.21
N PRO A 100 7.74 -9.13 9.58
CA PRO A 100 6.49 -8.84 10.27
C PRO A 100 6.18 -9.84 11.39
N SER A 101 5.96 -9.34 12.61
CA SER A 101 5.76 -10.18 13.80
C SER A 101 4.46 -10.99 13.74
N VAL A 102 3.44 -10.53 13.02
CA VAL A 102 2.17 -11.26 12.82
C VAL A 102 2.36 -12.64 12.20
N LEU A 103 3.43 -12.85 11.43
CA LEU A 103 3.74 -14.15 10.82
C LEU A 103 4.27 -15.19 11.83
N GLN A 104 4.62 -14.76 13.04
CA GLN A 104 5.13 -15.58 14.14
C GLN A 104 4.09 -15.76 15.26
N MET A 105 3.00 -14.99 15.24
CA MET A 105 1.89 -15.08 16.20
C MET A 105 1.05 -16.36 16.02
N VAL A 106 0.32 -16.76 17.05
CA VAL A 106 -0.70 -17.84 16.94
C VAL A 106 -1.92 -17.34 16.16
N GLU A 107 -2.75 -18.27 15.66
CA GLU A 107 -3.84 -17.92 14.72
C GLU A 107 -4.92 -17.00 15.33
N GLU A 108 -5.15 -17.06 16.65
CA GLU A 108 -6.07 -16.17 17.37
C GLU A 108 -5.53 -14.73 17.43
N ASP A 109 -4.28 -14.56 17.86
CA ASP A 109 -3.56 -13.28 17.85
C ASP A 109 -3.45 -12.69 16.43
N GLN A 110 -3.24 -13.52 15.40
CA GLN A 110 -3.26 -13.09 14.00
C GLN A 110 -4.62 -12.50 13.59
N GLN A 111 -5.72 -13.07 14.08
CA GLN A 111 -7.07 -12.58 13.76
C GLN A 111 -7.38 -11.27 14.48
N GLU A 112 -7.03 -11.14 15.77
CA GLU A 112 -7.21 -9.87 16.49
C GLU A 112 -6.27 -8.77 15.97
N ALA A 113 -5.03 -9.08 15.59
CA ALA A 113 -4.12 -8.13 14.93
C ALA A 113 -4.68 -7.65 13.59
N LEU A 114 -5.19 -8.56 12.75
CA LEU A 114 -5.82 -8.21 11.47
C LEU A 114 -7.07 -7.34 11.65
N LYS A 115 -7.93 -7.71 12.59
CA LYS A 115 -9.13 -6.94 12.92
C LYS A 115 -8.76 -5.54 13.40
N THR A 116 -7.82 -5.44 14.32
CA THR A 116 -7.31 -4.14 14.82
C THR A 116 -6.73 -3.29 13.69
N ALA A 117 -5.93 -3.87 12.79
CA ALA A 117 -5.34 -3.18 11.63
C ALA A 117 -6.36 -2.71 10.57
N LEU A 118 -7.56 -3.30 10.56
CA LEU A 118 -8.66 -2.96 9.64
C LEU A 118 -9.70 -2.01 10.26
N GLU A 119 -9.90 -2.07 11.57
CA GLU A 119 -10.88 -1.26 12.32
C GLU A 119 -10.27 0.03 12.90
N SER A 120 -8.94 0.10 13.03
CA SER A 120 -8.23 1.23 13.65
C SER A 120 -7.71 2.25 12.62
N ASP A 121 -8.01 3.53 12.86
CA ASP A 121 -7.38 4.66 12.15
C ASP A 121 -5.93 4.93 12.61
N TYR A 122 -5.48 4.36 13.72
CA TYR A 122 -4.15 4.56 14.29
C TYR A 122 -3.08 3.77 13.51
N PRO A 123 -1.97 4.40 13.05
CA PRO A 123 -0.94 3.72 12.27
C PRO A 123 -0.27 2.56 13.02
N GLU A 124 -0.16 2.65 14.35
CA GLU A 124 0.44 1.64 15.24
C GLU A 124 -0.28 0.28 15.15
N ALA A 125 -1.56 0.27 14.75
CA ALA A 125 -2.30 -0.97 14.51
C ALA A 125 -1.71 -1.81 13.36
N LYS A 126 -0.89 -1.20 12.50
CA LYS A 126 -0.20 -1.87 11.38
C LYS A 126 1.20 -2.37 11.75
N ASP A 127 1.73 -2.03 12.92
CA ASP A 127 3.07 -2.43 13.37
C ASP A 127 3.34 -3.94 13.26
N PRO A 128 2.40 -4.85 13.58
CA PRO A 128 2.61 -6.29 13.41
C PRO A 128 2.81 -6.75 11.97
N PHE A 129 2.43 -5.92 10.99
CA PHE A 129 2.47 -6.15 9.55
C PHE A 129 3.66 -5.47 8.85
N LEU A 130 4.50 -4.72 9.58
CA LEU A 130 5.61 -3.97 9.00
C LEU A 130 6.82 -4.85 8.69
N PHE A 131 7.36 -4.69 7.47
CA PHE A 131 8.76 -4.97 7.21
C PHE A 131 9.58 -3.74 7.62
N ILE A 132 10.59 -3.93 8.49
CA ILE A 132 11.44 -2.82 8.97
C ILE A 132 12.84 -2.99 8.39
N PHE A 133 13.28 -2.03 7.59
CA PHE A 133 14.57 -2.04 6.91
C PHE A 133 15.60 -1.18 7.66
N GLN A 134 16.86 -1.60 7.66
CA GLN A 134 17.94 -0.76 8.19
C GLN A 134 18.28 0.42 7.28
N PHE A 135 18.18 0.25 5.96
CA PHE A 135 18.48 1.29 4.98
C PHE A 135 17.27 1.58 4.10
N ARG A 136 17.13 2.84 3.68
CA ARG A 136 16.04 3.26 2.80
C ARG A 136 16.15 2.66 1.41
N GLU A 137 17.37 2.54 0.87
CA GLU A 137 17.61 1.98 -0.46
C GLU A 137 17.17 0.51 -0.55
N ASP A 138 17.33 -0.24 0.55
CA ASP A 138 16.87 -1.63 0.67
C ASP A 138 15.33 -1.71 0.73
N MET A 139 14.69 -0.75 1.40
CA MET A 139 13.22 -0.62 1.44
C MET A 139 12.65 -0.24 0.07
N ASP A 140 13.20 0.79 -0.57
CA ASP A 140 12.73 1.28 -1.88
C ASP A 140 12.82 0.14 -2.93
N ALA A 141 13.94 -0.61 -2.98
CA ALA A 141 14.10 -1.76 -3.86
C ALA A 141 13.16 -2.95 -3.54
N PHE A 142 12.70 -3.09 -2.30
CA PHE A 142 11.68 -4.08 -1.91
C PHE A 142 10.27 -3.63 -2.29
N VAL A 143 9.96 -2.34 -2.17
CA VAL A 143 8.68 -1.75 -2.58
C VAL A 143 8.49 -1.86 -4.09
N ASP A 144 9.47 -1.46 -4.89
CA ASP A 144 9.43 -1.60 -6.36
C ASP A 144 9.08 -3.05 -6.76
N ALA A 145 9.78 -4.02 -6.17
CA ALA A 145 9.62 -5.42 -6.54
C ALA A 145 8.35 -6.10 -6.00
N CYS A 146 7.80 -5.64 -4.86
CA CYS A 146 6.66 -6.28 -4.22
C CYS A 146 5.34 -5.53 -4.45
N ALA A 147 5.33 -4.20 -4.28
CA ALA A 147 4.15 -3.37 -4.48
C ALA A 147 3.92 -3.09 -5.97
N ASP A 148 4.93 -2.59 -6.69
CA ASP A 148 4.74 -2.12 -8.07
C ASP A 148 4.78 -3.26 -9.10
N ASP A 149 5.79 -4.14 -9.05
CA ASP A 149 5.93 -5.26 -9.99
C ASP A 149 4.90 -6.40 -9.73
N GLN A 150 4.62 -6.71 -8.46
CA GLN A 150 3.78 -7.85 -8.06
C GLN A 150 2.37 -7.45 -7.59
N GLY A 151 2.10 -6.17 -7.31
CA GLY A 151 0.79 -5.71 -6.84
C GLY A 151 0.44 -6.13 -5.41
N LEU A 152 1.43 -6.45 -4.57
CA LEU A 152 1.21 -6.94 -3.21
C LEU A 152 0.87 -5.81 -2.24
N GLN A 153 -0.11 -6.03 -1.37
CA GLN A 153 -0.41 -5.10 -0.29
C GLN A 153 0.54 -5.32 0.89
N ILE A 154 1.63 -4.55 0.93
CA ILE A 154 2.64 -4.57 1.99
C ILE A 154 2.67 -3.25 2.75
N SER A 155 3.19 -3.28 3.97
CA SER A 155 3.52 -2.08 4.75
C SER A 155 4.97 -2.21 5.23
N CYS A 156 5.72 -1.12 5.14
CA CYS A 156 7.14 -1.11 5.45
C CYS A 156 7.57 0.27 5.97
N MET A 157 8.69 0.26 6.68
CA MET A 157 9.39 1.46 7.13
C MET A 157 10.90 1.20 7.14
N PHE A 158 11.70 2.25 7.26
CA PHE A 158 13.13 2.13 7.54
C PHE A 158 13.47 2.76 8.90
N LEU A 159 14.56 2.32 9.52
CA LEU A 159 15.07 2.92 10.74
C LEU A 159 15.79 4.23 10.42
N GLU A 160 15.26 5.35 10.89
CA GLU A 160 15.93 6.65 10.77
C GLU A 160 17.08 6.73 11.79
N THR A 161 18.25 6.22 11.41
CA THR A 161 19.46 6.31 12.22
C THR A 161 20.01 7.74 12.20
N VAL A 162 19.76 8.47 13.29
CA VAL A 162 20.46 9.74 13.60
C VAL A 162 21.98 9.52 13.47
N SER A 163 22.57 10.21 12.50
CA SER A 163 24.00 10.20 12.15
C SER A 163 24.71 11.43 12.69
#